data_AF-A0A6N7Z8Y8-F1
#
_entry.id   AF-A0A6N7Z8Y8-F1
#
_cell.length_a   1.000
_cell.length_b   1.000
_cell.length_c   1.000
_cell.angle_alpha   90.00
_cell.angle_beta   90.00
_cell.angle_gamma   90.00
#
_symmetry.space_group_name_H-M   'P 1'
#
loop_
_entity.id
_entity.type
_entity.pdbx_description
1 polymer ?
#
loop_
_entity_poly.entity_id
_entity_poly.type
_entity_poly.pdbx_seq_one_letter_code
_entity_poly.pdbx_strand_id
1 'polypeptide(L)'
;MSPQPEHHFFRPATPRSSTTVNAPGLQTAYNPGVTERSTPAAWPNGSTFQLRRTRRAGDIVQSLRDQIARGELPRGSKLPSERALGEQFGVSGPTVREATRALAAMGLVESRHGEGTFVTARPEDALMGALATIAMLEGATIQEILDLFSLMLLGGIDSIIAHATDEDIEQLRSSARSILEAGERTELIPHAENFVLSLVRASHRPLLITLTTFLAHMLVALEQQLFPQSDEFWRDWAGRLDPQRAEITDAVAARQPRRLRTALTTYITKGLENLTALGIDPTIKLADPRLGPTMATVVDLTM
;
A
#
# COMPACT_ATOMS: atom_id res chain seq x y z
N MET A 1 29.08 51.51 -25.33
CA MET A 1 29.23 51.00 -26.70
C MET A 1 28.57 49.63 -26.78
N SER A 2 27.35 49.61 -27.33
CA SER A 2 26.70 48.49 -28.04
C SER A 2 27.60 48.02 -29.22
N PRO A 3 27.39 46.85 -29.89
CA PRO A 3 26.08 46.29 -30.24
C PRO A 3 25.90 44.75 -30.27
N GLN A 4 24.63 44.36 -30.37
CA GLN A 4 24.12 43.02 -30.74
C GLN A 4 24.08 42.82 -32.27
N PRO A 5 23.89 41.56 -32.75
CA PRO A 5 23.22 41.26 -34.01
C PRO A 5 21.99 40.35 -33.79
N GLU A 6 20.78 40.82 -34.05
CA GLU A 6 20.00 40.76 -35.31
C GLU A 6 19.18 39.47 -35.54
N HIS A 7 17.86 39.65 -35.52
CA HIS A 7 16.80 38.68 -35.74
C HIS A 7 16.48 38.52 -37.23
N HIS A 8 16.46 37.29 -37.74
CA HIS A 8 15.88 36.97 -39.05
C HIS A 8 14.42 36.54 -38.94
N PHE A 9 13.54 37.40 -39.47
CA PHE A 9 12.12 37.17 -39.70
C PHE A 9 11.88 36.16 -40.84
N PHE A 10 11.06 35.13 -40.57
CA PHE A 10 10.43 34.29 -41.60
C PHE A 10 9.00 34.80 -41.85
N ARG A 11 8.66 35.16 -43.10
CA ARG A 11 7.30 35.50 -43.55
C ARG A 11 6.66 34.31 -44.30
N PRO A 12 5.32 34.15 -44.24
CA PRO A 12 4.62 32.95 -44.71
C PRO A 12 4.24 33.01 -46.20
N ALA A 13 4.12 31.84 -46.84
CA ALA A 13 3.70 31.68 -48.22
C ALA A 13 2.16 31.68 -48.38
N THR A 14 1.68 32.37 -49.41
CA THR A 14 0.27 32.48 -49.84
C THR A 14 -0.22 31.27 -50.66
N PRO A 15 -1.55 31.00 -50.72
CA PRO A 15 -2.10 29.74 -51.23
C PRO A 15 -2.31 29.74 -52.76
N ARG A 16 -2.14 28.57 -53.39
CA ARG A 16 -2.57 28.32 -54.78
C ARG A 16 -3.98 27.74 -54.83
N SER A 17 -4.70 28.23 -55.83
CA SER A 17 -6.12 28.12 -56.13
C SER A 17 -6.55 26.81 -56.80
N SER A 18 -7.76 26.37 -56.45
CA SER A 18 -8.83 25.78 -57.29
C SER A 18 -8.50 24.74 -58.37
N THR A 19 -9.14 23.56 -58.24
CA THR A 19 -9.82 22.94 -59.40
C THR A 19 -11.11 22.26 -58.96
N THR A 20 -12.22 22.83 -59.37
CA THR A 20 -13.56 22.24 -59.41
C THR A 20 -13.63 21.35 -60.65
N VAL A 21 -14.01 20.08 -60.51
CA VAL A 21 -14.44 19.25 -61.65
C VAL A 21 -15.85 18.74 -61.33
N ASN A 22 -16.77 19.03 -62.25
CA ASN A 22 -18.18 18.68 -62.20
C ASN A 22 -18.47 17.83 -63.44
N ALA A 23 -19.07 16.64 -63.27
CA ALA A 23 -19.71 15.88 -64.35
C ALA A 23 -20.56 14.72 -63.80
N PRO A 24 -21.59 14.25 -64.54
CA PRO A 24 -22.94 14.09 -63.98
C PRO A 24 -23.51 12.66 -64.06
N GLY A 25 -24.58 12.45 -63.28
CA GLY A 25 -25.68 11.55 -63.63
C GLY A 25 -25.64 10.16 -63.01
N LEU A 26 -26.53 9.91 -62.05
CA LEU A 26 -27.36 8.71 -61.93
C LEU A 26 -28.44 8.96 -60.85
N GLN A 27 -29.67 9.19 -61.29
CA GLN A 27 -30.88 9.19 -60.47
C GLN A 27 -31.39 7.75 -60.36
N THR A 28 -31.46 7.21 -59.14
CA THR A 28 -32.38 6.19 -58.60
C THR A 28 -31.79 5.73 -57.25
N ALA A 29 -32.48 5.54 -56.13
CA ALA A 29 -33.90 5.45 -55.83
C ALA A 29 -34.14 5.93 -54.37
N TYR A 30 -35.31 6.52 -54.14
CA TYR A 30 -35.84 6.84 -52.82
C TYR A 30 -36.08 5.55 -52.02
N ASN A 31 -35.44 5.41 -50.85
CA ASN A 31 -35.69 4.33 -49.91
C ASN A 31 -36.28 4.94 -48.61
N PRO A 32 -37.60 4.81 -48.35
CA PRO A 32 -38.23 5.32 -47.15
C PRO A 32 -38.00 4.32 -46.01
N GLY A 33 -36.93 4.53 -45.24
CA GLY A 33 -36.58 3.61 -44.15
C GLY A 33 -35.60 4.16 -43.12
N VAL A 34 -35.39 5.47 -43.08
CA VAL A 34 -34.67 6.11 -41.97
C VAL A 34 -35.72 6.67 -41.05
N THR A 35 -36.04 5.89 -40.01
CA THR A 35 -36.75 6.36 -38.82
C THR A 35 -36.19 7.71 -38.41
N GLU A 36 -37.05 8.73 -38.40
CA GLU A 36 -36.77 10.05 -37.86
C GLU A 36 -35.94 9.91 -36.59
N ARG A 37 -34.77 10.56 -36.59
CA ARG A 37 -34.06 10.83 -35.34
C ARG A 37 -35.01 11.66 -34.49
N SER A 38 -35.69 10.98 -33.57
CA SER A 38 -36.44 11.59 -32.49
C SER A 38 -35.60 12.72 -31.92
N THR A 39 -36.07 13.95 -32.09
CA THR A 39 -35.48 15.12 -31.47
C THR A 39 -35.37 14.82 -29.97
N PRO A 40 -34.18 14.93 -29.35
CA PRO A 40 -34.09 14.67 -27.92
C PRO A 40 -35.03 15.65 -27.22
N ALA A 41 -35.90 15.12 -26.35
CA ALA A 41 -36.83 15.92 -25.57
C ALA A 41 -36.08 17.08 -24.92
N ALA A 42 -36.53 18.32 -25.18
CA ALA A 42 -35.97 19.51 -24.57
C ALA A 42 -36.27 19.49 -23.07
N TRP A 43 -35.25 19.73 -22.25
CA TRP A 43 -35.40 19.93 -20.81
C TRP A 43 -36.19 21.22 -20.55
N PRO A 44 -37.00 21.31 -19.48
CA PRO A 44 -37.64 22.58 -19.10
C PRO A 44 -36.56 23.67 -18.92
N ASN A 45 -36.75 24.83 -19.57
CA ASN A 45 -35.89 26.03 -19.52
C ASN A 45 -34.59 26.05 -20.33
N GLY A 46 -34.39 25.16 -21.32
CA GLY A 46 -33.29 25.31 -22.29
C GLY A 46 -31.88 25.04 -21.72
N SER A 47 -31.78 24.35 -20.58
CA SER A 47 -30.50 23.92 -20.01
C SER A 47 -29.82 22.87 -20.88
N THR A 48 -28.56 23.09 -21.25
CA THR A 48 -27.69 22.10 -21.91
C THR A 48 -26.63 21.61 -20.92
N PHE A 49 -26.44 20.29 -20.84
CA PHE A 49 -25.36 19.69 -20.05
C PHE A 49 -24.12 19.47 -20.92
N GLN A 50 -23.03 20.18 -20.63
CA GLN A 50 -21.72 19.80 -21.10
C GLN A 50 -21.14 18.72 -20.18
N LEU A 51 -21.04 17.49 -20.71
CA LEU A 51 -20.39 16.37 -20.03
C LEU A 51 -18.87 16.63 -19.93
N ARG A 52 -18.40 17.01 -18.74
CA ARG A 52 -16.97 16.89 -18.40
C ARG A 52 -16.62 15.40 -18.28
N ARG A 53 -16.00 14.87 -19.34
CA ARG A 53 -15.84 13.44 -19.67
C ARG A 53 -14.85 12.61 -18.81
N THR A 54 -14.39 13.08 -17.66
CA THR A 54 -13.26 12.45 -16.93
C THR A 54 -13.52 12.00 -15.49
N ARG A 55 -14.76 11.99 -14.98
CA ARG A 55 -15.04 11.72 -13.54
C ARG A 55 -15.80 10.43 -13.19
N ARG A 56 -16.45 9.76 -14.15
CA ARG A 56 -17.41 8.68 -13.82
C ARG A 56 -16.79 7.44 -13.15
N ALA A 57 -15.61 6.99 -13.57
CA ALA A 57 -14.92 5.90 -12.89
C ALA A 57 -14.49 6.29 -11.47
N GLY A 58 -13.96 7.52 -11.31
CA GLY A 58 -13.58 8.07 -10.01
C GLY A 58 -14.73 8.17 -9.02
N ASP A 59 -15.93 8.56 -9.49
CA ASP A 59 -17.13 8.62 -8.65
C ASP A 59 -17.56 7.23 -8.14
N ILE A 60 -17.44 6.20 -9.00
CA ILE A 60 -17.71 4.79 -8.63
C ILE A 60 -16.68 4.31 -7.59
N VAL A 61 -15.40 4.59 -7.83
CA VAL A 61 -14.31 4.26 -6.90
C VAL A 61 -14.56 4.90 -5.54
N GLN A 62 -14.88 6.19 -5.51
CA GLN A 62 -15.14 6.91 -4.27
C GLN A 62 -16.35 6.34 -3.52
N SER A 63 -17.45 6.09 -4.22
CA SER A 63 -18.66 5.51 -3.63
C SER A 63 -18.41 4.13 -3.02
N LEU A 64 -17.77 3.22 -3.78
CA LEU A 64 -17.49 1.87 -3.29
C LEU A 64 -16.48 1.89 -2.14
N ARG A 65 -15.47 2.77 -2.19
CA ARG A 65 -14.52 2.97 -1.08
C ARG A 65 -15.23 3.43 0.20
N ASP A 66 -16.16 4.38 0.09
CA ASP A 66 -16.91 4.90 1.24
C ASP A 66 -17.87 3.85 1.81
N GLN A 67 -18.46 3.00 0.97
CA GLN A 67 -19.29 1.86 1.41
C GLN A 67 -18.46 0.78 2.14
N ILE A 68 -17.26 0.46 1.63
CA ILE A 68 -16.32 -0.45 2.31
C ILE A 68 -15.88 0.15 3.65
N ALA A 69 -15.51 1.43 3.67
CA ALA A 69 -15.07 2.12 4.89
C ALA A 69 -16.16 2.20 5.97
N ARG A 70 -17.44 2.33 5.57
CA ARG A 70 -18.60 2.30 6.48
C ARG A 70 -19.03 0.88 6.88
N GLY A 71 -18.44 -0.16 6.31
CA GLY A 71 -18.79 -1.56 6.57
C GLY A 71 -20.07 -2.05 5.88
N GLU A 72 -20.66 -1.23 4.99
CA GLU A 72 -21.82 -1.61 4.16
C GLU A 72 -21.45 -2.72 3.16
N LEU A 73 -20.18 -2.74 2.74
CA LEU A 73 -19.56 -3.81 1.97
C LEU A 73 -18.46 -4.47 2.82
N PRO A 74 -18.79 -5.50 3.62
CA PRO A 74 -17.85 -6.10 4.55
C PRO A 74 -16.76 -6.88 3.82
N ARG A 75 -15.60 -7.04 4.46
CA ARG A 75 -14.51 -7.91 3.97
C ARG A 75 -15.04 -9.32 3.68
N GLY A 76 -14.59 -9.90 2.57
CA GLY A 76 -15.04 -11.19 2.07
C GLY A 76 -16.36 -11.17 1.29
N SER A 77 -17.12 -10.06 1.29
CA SER A 77 -18.34 -9.96 0.50
C SER A 77 -18.05 -9.87 -1.00
N LYS A 78 -18.96 -10.40 -1.81
CA LYS A 78 -18.87 -10.34 -3.28
C LYS A 78 -19.56 -9.08 -3.78
N LEU A 79 -18.86 -8.29 -4.62
CA LEU A 79 -19.46 -7.17 -5.31
C LEU A 79 -20.49 -7.64 -6.35
N PRO A 80 -21.52 -6.83 -6.66
CA PRO A 80 -22.38 -7.07 -7.81
C PRO A 80 -21.55 -7.20 -9.10
N SER A 81 -22.09 -7.91 -10.08
CA SER A 81 -21.42 -8.09 -11.38
C SER A 81 -21.15 -6.74 -12.06
N GLU A 82 -20.14 -6.68 -12.94
CA GLU A 82 -19.82 -5.44 -13.68
C GLU A 82 -21.05 -4.88 -14.42
N ARG A 83 -21.91 -5.77 -14.94
CA ARG A 83 -23.17 -5.40 -15.58
C ARG A 83 -24.13 -4.75 -14.59
N ALA A 84 -24.36 -5.38 -13.42
CA ALA A 84 -25.27 -4.86 -12.41
C ALA A 84 -24.79 -3.52 -11.83
N LEU A 85 -23.48 -3.37 -11.60
CA LEU A 85 -22.87 -2.10 -11.23
C LEU A 85 -23.04 -1.04 -12.33
N GLY A 86 -22.90 -1.42 -13.60
CA GLY A 86 -23.12 -0.52 -14.73
C GLY A 86 -24.55 0.01 -14.80
N GLU A 87 -25.52 -0.86 -14.55
CA GLU A 87 -26.94 -0.51 -14.45
C GLU A 87 -27.22 0.42 -13.25
N GLN A 88 -26.67 0.12 -12.07
CA GLN A 88 -26.84 0.95 -10.87
C GLN A 88 -26.21 2.34 -10.98
N PHE A 89 -25.00 2.43 -11.51
CA PHE A 89 -24.27 3.69 -11.66
C PHE A 89 -24.60 4.44 -12.96
N GLY A 90 -25.42 3.86 -13.84
CA GLY A 90 -25.76 4.47 -15.14
C GLY A 90 -24.55 4.65 -16.06
N VAL A 91 -23.60 3.72 -16.01
CA VAL A 91 -22.35 3.75 -16.78
C VAL A 91 -22.16 2.51 -17.66
N SER A 92 -21.22 2.58 -18.60
CA SER A 92 -20.87 1.42 -19.41
C SER A 92 -20.02 0.42 -18.62
N GLY A 93 -20.09 -0.86 -19.00
CA GLY A 93 -19.26 -1.92 -18.41
C GLY A 93 -17.75 -1.60 -18.39
N PRO A 94 -17.13 -1.05 -19.46
CA PRO A 94 -15.73 -0.63 -19.41
C PRO A 94 -15.40 0.38 -18.31
N THR A 95 -16.29 1.33 -18.00
CA THR A 95 -16.10 2.30 -16.91
C THR A 95 -16.16 1.63 -15.54
N VAL A 96 -17.04 0.64 -15.37
CA VAL A 96 -17.07 -0.17 -14.14
C VAL A 96 -15.79 -0.96 -14.00
N ARG A 97 -15.32 -1.60 -15.07
CA ARG A 97 -14.08 -2.37 -15.07
C ARG A 97 -12.86 -1.50 -14.76
N GLU A 98 -12.84 -0.25 -15.21
CA GLU A 98 -11.82 0.73 -14.83
C GLU A 98 -11.87 1.02 -13.33
N ALA A 99 -13.07 1.25 -12.78
CA ALA A 99 -13.25 1.50 -11.35
C ALA A 99 -12.87 0.28 -10.49
N THR A 100 -13.25 -0.94 -10.88
CA THR A 100 -12.90 -2.16 -10.15
C THR A 100 -11.40 -2.44 -10.20
N ARG A 101 -10.73 -2.15 -11.32
CA ARG A 101 -9.26 -2.21 -11.41
C ARG A 101 -8.58 -1.19 -10.50
N ALA A 102 -9.09 0.04 -10.45
CA ALA A 102 -8.57 1.06 -9.55
C ALA A 102 -8.77 0.68 -8.08
N LEU A 103 -9.92 0.11 -7.71
CA LEU A 103 -10.16 -0.44 -6.37
C LEU A 103 -9.23 -1.61 -6.05
N ALA A 104 -8.94 -2.47 -7.02
CA ALA A 104 -7.99 -3.58 -6.85
C ALA A 104 -6.56 -3.06 -6.62
N ALA A 105 -6.13 -2.05 -7.38
CA ALA A 105 -4.84 -1.40 -7.19
C ALA A 105 -4.69 -0.71 -5.83
N MET A 106 -5.80 -0.34 -5.17
CA MET A 106 -5.81 0.17 -3.81
C MET A 106 -5.94 -0.92 -2.74
N GLY A 107 -5.90 -2.20 -3.12
CA GLY A 107 -6.08 -3.34 -2.21
C GLY A 107 -7.49 -3.45 -1.62
N LEU A 108 -8.49 -2.75 -2.17
CA LEU A 108 -9.85 -2.74 -1.62
C LEU A 108 -10.69 -3.93 -2.10
N VAL A 109 -10.38 -4.46 -3.28
CA VAL A 109 -11.07 -5.61 -3.87
C VAL A 109 -10.08 -6.53 -4.59
N GLU A 110 -10.47 -7.78 -4.79
CA GLU A 110 -9.73 -8.78 -5.55
C GLU A 110 -10.69 -9.43 -6.55
N SER A 111 -10.23 -9.64 -7.80
CA SER A 111 -11.01 -10.38 -8.80
C SER A 111 -10.55 -11.82 -8.86
N ARG A 112 -11.46 -12.75 -8.57
CA ARG A 112 -11.21 -14.20 -8.65
C ARG A 112 -11.78 -14.75 -9.95
N HIS A 113 -10.94 -15.44 -10.71
CA HIS A 113 -11.30 -15.93 -12.04
C HIS A 113 -12.52 -16.86 -11.96
N GLY A 114 -13.56 -16.57 -12.75
CA GLY A 114 -14.82 -17.32 -12.75
C GLY A 114 -15.74 -17.09 -11.54
N GLU A 115 -15.22 -16.54 -10.44
CA GLU A 115 -15.98 -16.36 -9.20
C GLU A 115 -16.48 -14.93 -9.00
N GLY A 116 -15.84 -13.92 -9.60
CA GLY A 116 -16.23 -12.51 -9.50
C GLY A 116 -15.31 -11.69 -8.61
N THR A 117 -15.74 -10.48 -8.24
CA THR A 117 -14.92 -9.52 -7.47
C THR A 117 -15.35 -9.52 -6.01
N PHE A 118 -14.40 -9.62 -5.09
CA PHE A 118 -14.62 -9.70 -3.65
C PHE A 118 -13.94 -8.53 -2.94
N VAL A 119 -14.53 -8.06 -1.84
CA VAL A 119 -13.94 -7.03 -0.98
C VAL A 119 -12.83 -7.65 -0.13
N THR A 120 -11.60 -7.18 -0.28
CA THR A 120 -10.45 -7.57 0.56
C THR A 120 -10.20 -6.54 1.66
N ALA A 121 -10.33 -5.25 1.30
CA ALA A 121 -10.04 -4.09 2.13
C ALA A 121 -8.68 -4.15 2.83
N ARG A 122 -7.63 -4.51 2.10
CA ARG A 122 -6.22 -4.49 2.53
C ARG A 122 -5.45 -3.34 1.85
N PRO A 123 -5.79 -2.07 2.10
CA PRO A 123 -5.04 -0.94 1.54
C PRO A 123 -3.62 -0.84 2.08
N GLU A 124 -3.33 -1.50 3.21
CA GLU A 124 -1.99 -1.65 3.75
C GLU A 124 -1.02 -2.21 2.70
N ASP A 125 -1.38 -3.27 1.97
CA ASP A 125 -0.52 -3.91 0.98
C ASP A 125 -0.09 -2.88 -0.09
N ALA A 126 -1.04 -2.23 -0.77
CA ALA A 126 -0.74 -1.21 -1.78
C ALA A 126 0.09 -0.03 -1.24
N LEU A 127 -0.18 0.43 -0.01
CA LEU A 127 0.61 1.48 0.66
C LEU A 127 2.06 1.01 0.87
N MET A 128 2.24 -0.22 1.29
CA MET A 128 3.53 -0.81 1.62
C MET A 128 4.40 -1.00 0.37
N GLY A 129 3.84 -1.45 -0.75
CA GLY A 129 4.55 -1.52 -2.02
C GLY A 129 5.02 -0.15 -2.52
N ALA A 130 4.18 0.89 -2.34
CA ALA A 130 4.54 2.26 -2.67
C ALA A 130 5.67 2.80 -1.77
N LEU A 131 5.61 2.56 -0.45
CA LEU A 131 6.65 2.97 0.48
C LEU A 131 7.98 2.26 0.21
N ALA A 132 7.95 0.96 -0.07
CA ALA A 132 9.15 0.21 -0.46
C ALA A 132 9.77 0.77 -1.74
N THR A 133 8.94 1.08 -2.74
CA THR A 133 9.39 1.71 -3.99
C THR A 133 10.05 3.08 -3.75
N ILE A 134 9.43 3.93 -2.92
CA ILE A 134 10.00 5.23 -2.55
C ILE A 134 11.35 5.04 -1.85
N ALA A 135 11.42 4.13 -0.87
CA ALA A 135 12.65 3.85 -0.13
C ALA A 135 13.79 3.39 -1.07
N MET A 136 13.48 2.56 -2.08
CA MET A 136 14.46 2.16 -3.09
C MET A 136 14.93 3.34 -3.96
N LEU A 137 14.00 4.18 -4.44
CA LEU A 137 14.31 5.31 -5.32
C LEU A 137 15.10 6.41 -4.63
N GLU A 138 14.77 6.71 -3.37
CA GLU A 138 15.49 7.69 -2.54
C GLU A 138 16.82 7.13 -2.01
N GLY A 139 17.11 5.84 -2.25
CA GLY A 139 18.34 5.21 -1.83
C GLY A 139 18.42 5.06 -0.30
N ALA A 140 17.28 4.81 0.34
CA ALA A 140 17.19 4.57 1.76
C ALA A 140 18.06 3.36 2.17
N THR A 141 18.51 3.37 3.41
CA THR A 141 19.40 2.39 4.00
C THR A 141 18.68 1.51 5.02
N ILE A 142 19.26 0.35 5.35
CA ILE A 142 18.73 -0.49 6.46
C ILE A 142 18.68 0.31 7.77
N GLN A 143 19.67 1.17 8.02
CA GLN A 143 19.72 2.06 9.17
C GLN A 143 18.50 2.98 9.23
N GLU A 144 18.12 3.62 8.12
CA GLU A 144 16.95 4.52 8.11
C GLU A 144 15.63 3.78 8.37
N ILE A 145 15.51 2.52 7.92
CA ILE A 145 14.36 1.67 8.24
C ILE A 145 14.33 1.34 9.74
N LEU A 146 15.47 0.96 10.32
CA LEU A 146 15.60 0.69 11.76
C LEU A 146 15.33 1.94 12.61
N ASP A 147 15.81 3.11 12.19
CA ASP A 147 15.58 4.37 12.88
C ASP A 147 14.08 4.74 12.86
N LEU A 148 13.42 4.60 11.72
CA LEU A 148 11.97 4.83 11.63
C LEU A 148 11.19 3.84 12.51
N PHE A 149 11.55 2.55 12.46
CA PHE A 149 10.93 1.53 13.31
C PHE A 149 11.07 1.87 14.80
N SER A 150 12.27 2.32 15.20
CA SER A 150 12.58 2.75 16.56
C SER A 150 11.77 3.96 16.99
N LEU A 151 11.65 4.98 16.12
CA LEU A 151 10.82 6.17 16.36
C LEU A 151 9.36 5.80 16.58
N MET A 152 8.83 4.87 15.79
CA MET A 152 7.43 4.42 15.91
C MET A 152 7.21 3.64 17.21
N LEU A 153 8.08 2.69 17.56
CA LEU A 153 7.96 1.92 18.80
C LEU A 153 8.06 2.83 20.03
N LEU A 154 9.04 3.73 20.06
CA LEU A 154 9.23 4.65 21.19
C LEU A 154 8.16 5.75 21.26
N GLY A 155 7.60 6.16 20.12
CA GLY A 155 6.46 7.07 20.05
C GLY A 155 5.14 6.42 20.49
N GLY A 156 5.03 5.09 20.38
CA GLY A 156 3.86 4.32 20.80
C GLY A 156 3.71 4.16 22.32
N ILE A 157 4.79 4.37 23.09
CA ILE A 157 4.86 4.05 24.53
C ILE A 157 3.69 4.59 25.33
N ASP A 158 3.37 5.88 25.20
CA ASP A 158 2.31 6.49 26.02
C ASP A 158 0.94 5.90 25.68
N SER A 159 0.69 5.61 24.40
CA SER A 159 -0.55 4.93 23.98
C SER A 159 -0.59 3.48 24.47
N ILE A 160 0.51 2.74 24.38
CA ILE A 160 0.61 1.36 24.88
C ILE A 160 0.29 1.32 26.38
N ILE A 161 0.98 2.15 27.18
CA ILE A 161 0.77 2.18 28.62
C ILE A 161 -0.66 2.60 28.97
N ALA A 162 -1.26 3.55 28.25
CA ALA A 162 -2.60 4.03 28.54
C ALA A 162 -3.72 3.04 28.11
N HIS A 163 -3.52 2.26 27.05
CA HIS A 163 -4.61 1.49 26.42
C HIS A 163 -4.44 -0.02 26.41
N ALA A 164 -3.25 -0.56 26.72
CA ALA A 164 -3.05 -2.01 26.74
C ALA A 164 -4.11 -2.67 27.64
N THR A 165 -4.67 -3.78 27.20
CA THR A 165 -5.63 -4.58 27.98
C THR A 165 -4.92 -5.77 28.63
N ASP A 166 -5.58 -6.46 29.53
CA ASP A 166 -5.04 -7.71 30.11
C ASP A 166 -4.85 -8.78 29.02
N GLU A 167 -5.71 -8.78 28.00
CA GLU A 167 -5.57 -9.65 26.82
C GLU A 167 -4.30 -9.28 26.02
N ASP A 168 -4.04 -8.00 25.74
CA ASP A 168 -2.83 -7.57 25.04
C ASP A 168 -1.56 -7.97 25.80
N ILE A 169 -1.57 -7.84 27.13
CA ILE A 169 -0.44 -8.21 27.99
C ILE A 169 -0.22 -9.72 27.94
N GLU A 170 -1.29 -10.53 27.95
CA GLU A 170 -1.16 -11.98 27.82
C GLU A 170 -0.66 -12.40 26.43
N GLN A 171 -1.09 -11.73 25.36
CA GLN A 171 -0.55 -11.98 24.01
C GLN A 171 0.94 -11.64 23.91
N LEU A 172 1.38 -10.59 24.60
CA LEU A 172 2.80 -10.22 24.67
C LEU A 172 3.61 -11.29 25.44
N ARG A 173 3.08 -11.77 26.57
CA ARG A 173 3.69 -12.85 27.36
C ARG A 173 3.76 -14.17 26.60
N SER A 174 2.67 -14.55 25.94
CA SER A 174 2.58 -15.79 25.17
C SER A 174 3.60 -15.77 24.03
N SER A 175 3.68 -14.66 23.29
CA SER A 175 4.65 -14.49 22.21
C SER A 175 6.10 -14.58 22.73
N ALA A 176 6.42 -13.95 23.87
CA ALA A 176 7.75 -14.04 24.47
C ALA A 176 8.11 -15.49 24.85
N ARG A 177 7.16 -16.24 25.42
CA ARG A 177 7.35 -17.64 25.78
C ARG A 177 7.55 -18.53 24.55
N SER A 178 6.73 -18.36 23.52
CA SER A 178 6.82 -19.16 22.29
C SER A 178 8.16 -19.00 21.57
N ILE A 179 8.81 -17.84 21.67
CA ILE A 179 10.17 -17.65 21.14
C ILE A 179 11.18 -18.59 21.82
N LEU A 180 11.06 -18.79 23.14
CA LEU A 180 11.96 -19.64 23.92
C LEU A 180 11.69 -21.13 23.72
N GLU A 181 10.44 -21.48 23.46
CA GLU A 181 9.99 -22.85 23.22
C GLU A 181 10.25 -23.33 21.79
N ALA A 182 10.43 -22.40 20.84
CA ALA A 182 10.68 -22.71 19.44
C ALA A 182 12.02 -23.44 19.24
N GLY A 183 11.95 -24.62 18.61
CA GLY A 183 13.13 -25.43 18.31
C GLY A 183 13.80 -25.06 16.98
N GLU A 184 13.01 -24.60 16.02
CA GLU A 184 13.41 -24.31 14.64
C GLU A 184 13.23 -22.84 14.29
N ARG A 185 14.05 -22.31 13.37
CA ARG A 185 13.95 -20.90 12.96
C ARG A 185 12.60 -20.55 12.32
N THR A 186 12.00 -21.51 11.63
CA THR A 186 10.71 -21.39 10.93
C THR A 186 9.55 -21.13 11.89
N GLU A 187 9.65 -21.58 13.14
CA GLU A 187 8.71 -21.29 14.21
C GLU A 187 9.12 -20.02 14.97
N LEU A 188 10.42 -19.90 15.27
CA LEU A 188 10.98 -18.81 16.08
C LEU A 188 10.79 -17.43 15.45
N ILE A 189 11.07 -17.28 14.15
CA ILE A 189 11.00 -15.98 13.46
C ILE A 189 9.57 -15.39 13.54
N PRO A 190 8.50 -16.12 13.18
CA PRO A 190 7.13 -15.64 13.37
C PRO A 190 6.79 -15.26 14.82
N HIS A 191 7.30 -15.99 15.82
CA HIS A 191 7.07 -15.66 17.23
C HIS A 191 7.80 -14.37 17.63
N ALA A 192 9.04 -14.17 17.17
CA ALA A 192 9.82 -12.95 17.40
C ALA A 192 9.16 -11.72 16.79
N GLU A 193 8.66 -11.85 15.56
CA GLU A 193 7.88 -10.80 14.90
C GLU A 193 6.58 -10.51 15.68
N ASN A 194 5.81 -11.55 16.01
CA ASN A 194 4.55 -11.40 16.74
C ASN A 194 4.71 -10.75 18.11
N PHE A 195 5.84 -10.93 18.79
CA PHE A 195 6.13 -10.21 20.04
C PHE A 195 6.11 -8.69 19.83
N VAL A 196 6.82 -8.18 18.81
CA VAL A 196 6.87 -6.75 18.52
C VAL A 196 5.53 -6.23 18.00
N LEU A 197 4.84 -7.02 17.16
CA LEU A 197 3.52 -6.68 16.67
C LEU A 197 2.46 -6.62 17.78
N SER A 198 2.51 -7.54 18.74
CA SER A 198 1.61 -7.55 19.90
C SER A 198 1.84 -6.33 20.79
N LEU A 199 3.11 -5.94 20.99
CA LEU A 199 3.44 -4.72 21.71
C LEU A 199 2.83 -3.47 21.07
N VAL A 200 2.97 -3.30 19.74
CA VAL A 200 2.39 -2.12 19.07
C VAL A 200 0.86 -2.19 18.99
N ARG A 201 0.26 -3.39 18.89
CA ARG A 201 -1.19 -3.58 18.93
C ARG A 201 -1.80 -3.10 20.24
N ALA A 202 -1.10 -3.29 21.36
CA ALA A 202 -1.50 -2.78 22.66
C ALA A 202 -1.62 -1.24 22.72
N SER A 203 -1.14 -0.50 21.72
CA SER A 203 -1.38 0.94 21.59
C SER A 203 -2.81 1.29 21.18
N HIS A 204 -3.55 0.34 20.56
CA HIS A 204 -4.87 0.55 19.96
C HIS A 204 -4.91 1.75 18.97
N ARG A 205 -3.80 1.99 18.27
CA ARG A 205 -3.65 3.05 17.25
C ARG A 205 -3.52 2.43 15.86
N PRO A 206 -4.60 2.35 15.06
CA PRO A 206 -4.60 1.62 13.79
C PRO A 206 -3.47 2.02 12.84
N LEU A 207 -3.23 3.32 12.64
CA LEU A 207 -2.16 3.77 11.73
C LEU A 207 -0.74 3.43 12.24
N LEU A 208 -0.50 3.52 13.55
CA LEU A 208 0.77 3.12 14.15
C LEU A 208 0.98 1.62 13.96
N ILE A 209 -0.04 0.82 14.27
CA ILE A 209 -0.01 -0.64 14.10
C ILE A 209 0.31 -0.99 12.64
N THR A 210 -0.42 -0.41 11.68
CA THR A 210 -0.25 -0.69 10.25
C THR A 210 1.16 -0.37 9.76
N LEU A 211 1.66 0.84 10.05
CA LEU A 211 2.98 1.27 9.59
C LEU A 211 4.13 0.52 10.28
N THR A 212 4.02 0.25 11.59
CA THR A 212 5.03 -0.56 12.29
C THR A 212 5.00 -2.02 11.83
N THR A 213 3.82 -2.58 11.53
CA THR A 213 3.70 -3.94 10.98
C THR A 213 4.44 -4.08 9.66
N PHE A 214 4.32 -3.10 8.76
CA PHE A 214 5.08 -3.09 7.52
C PHE A 214 6.59 -3.09 7.71
N LEU A 215 7.08 -2.19 8.56
CA LEU A 215 8.50 -2.07 8.83
C LEU A 215 9.02 -3.37 9.48
N ALA A 216 8.24 -4.00 10.36
CA ALA A 216 8.57 -5.29 10.94
C ALA A 216 8.72 -6.37 9.85
N HIS A 217 7.73 -6.54 8.97
CA HIS A 217 7.81 -7.52 7.88
C HIS A 217 9.02 -7.27 6.96
N MET A 218 9.30 -6.00 6.64
CA MET A 218 10.46 -5.63 5.82
C MET A 218 11.78 -5.98 6.52
N LEU A 219 11.91 -5.66 7.80
CA LEU A 219 13.10 -5.98 8.60
C LEU A 219 13.28 -7.49 8.71
N VAL A 220 12.21 -8.24 9.00
CA VAL A 220 12.25 -9.71 9.06
C VAL A 220 12.67 -10.32 7.71
N ALA A 221 12.19 -9.78 6.58
CA ALA A 221 12.58 -10.24 5.26
C ALA A 221 14.07 -9.94 4.96
N LEU A 222 14.59 -8.80 5.42
CA LEU A 222 16.02 -8.46 5.32
C LEU A 222 16.86 -9.38 6.21
N GLU A 223 16.46 -9.60 7.46
CA GLU A 223 17.15 -10.50 8.39
C GLU A 223 17.20 -11.93 7.83
N GLN A 224 16.08 -12.46 7.32
CA GLN A 224 16.02 -13.78 6.71
C GLN A 224 16.94 -13.92 5.48
N GLN A 225 17.27 -12.84 4.78
CA GLN A 225 18.18 -12.90 3.65
C GLN A 225 19.64 -12.75 4.06
N LEU A 226 19.90 -11.86 5.03
CA LEU A 226 21.26 -11.46 5.42
C LEU A 226 21.84 -12.36 6.51
N PHE A 227 21.01 -13.01 7.32
CA PHE A 227 21.47 -13.75 8.49
C PHE A 227 21.82 -15.19 8.14
N PRO A 228 22.69 -15.84 8.94
CA PRO A 228 22.87 -17.28 8.89
C PRO A 228 21.55 -18.04 9.03
N GLN A 229 21.41 -19.11 8.25
CA GLN A 229 20.18 -19.91 8.19
C GLN A 229 20.14 -21.06 9.21
N SER A 230 21.12 -21.18 10.11
CA SER A 230 21.17 -22.28 11.06
C SER A 230 20.21 -22.03 12.23
N ASP A 231 19.50 -23.08 12.66
CA ASP A 231 18.56 -22.95 13.79
C ASP A 231 19.28 -22.65 15.12
N GLU A 232 20.51 -23.13 15.28
CA GLU A 232 21.36 -22.79 16.43
C GLU A 232 21.67 -21.29 16.50
N PHE A 233 21.99 -20.68 15.36
CA PHE A 233 22.24 -19.24 15.29
C PHE A 233 20.99 -18.45 15.70
N TRP A 234 19.82 -18.80 15.15
CA TRP A 234 18.57 -18.11 15.48
C TRP A 234 18.14 -18.30 16.94
N ARG A 235 18.37 -19.49 17.53
CA ARG A 235 18.13 -19.73 18.95
C ARG A 235 19.04 -18.86 19.84
N ASP A 236 20.34 -18.80 19.54
CA ASP A 236 21.27 -17.93 20.28
C ASP A 236 20.90 -16.45 20.11
N TRP A 237 20.61 -16.03 18.87
CA TRP A 237 20.19 -14.69 18.52
C TRP A 237 18.97 -14.24 19.32
N ALA A 238 17.90 -15.04 19.30
CA ALA A 238 16.69 -14.74 20.04
C ALA A 238 16.93 -14.75 21.55
N GLY A 239 17.73 -15.69 22.07
CA GLY A 239 18.06 -15.80 23.49
C GLY A 239 18.76 -14.56 24.06
N ARG A 240 19.65 -13.90 23.30
CA ARG A 240 20.37 -12.69 23.74
C ARG A 240 19.46 -11.50 24.08
N LEU A 241 18.27 -11.46 23.48
CA LEU A 241 17.29 -10.38 23.68
C LEU A 241 16.20 -10.74 24.69
N ASP A 242 16.23 -11.94 25.26
CA ASP A 242 15.19 -12.42 26.18
C ASP A 242 15.02 -11.55 27.44
N PRO A 243 16.08 -11.11 28.11
CA PRO A 243 15.94 -10.23 29.27
C PRO A 243 15.24 -8.92 28.94
N GLN A 244 15.42 -8.42 27.71
CA GLN A 244 14.75 -7.19 27.26
C GLN A 244 13.28 -7.45 26.95
N ARG A 245 12.92 -8.58 26.33
CA ARG A 245 11.51 -8.94 26.09
C ARG A 245 10.73 -9.13 27.40
N ALA A 246 11.35 -9.77 28.39
CA ALA A 246 10.78 -9.91 29.72
C ALA A 246 10.54 -8.54 30.38
N GLU A 247 11.55 -7.67 30.42
CA GLU A 247 11.42 -6.33 31.01
C GLU A 247 10.42 -5.43 30.26
N ILE A 248 10.34 -5.52 28.93
CA ILE A 248 9.30 -4.84 28.14
C ILE A 248 7.91 -5.28 28.60
N THR A 249 7.70 -6.59 28.70
CA THR A 249 6.41 -7.18 29.09
C THR A 249 6.01 -6.76 30.51
N ASP A 250 6.96 -6.82 31.44
CA ASP A 250 6.75 -6.41 32.83
C ASP A 250 6.49 -4.91 32.95
N ALA A 251 7.19 -4.08 32.18
CA ALA A 251 6.97 -2.63 32.18
C ALA A 251 5.59 -2.24 31.63
N VAL A 252 5.08 -2.94 30.62
CA VAL A 252 3.71 -2.76 30.11
C VAL A 252 2.70 -3.18 31.19
N ALA A 253 2.87 -4.37 31.76
CA ALA A 253 1.98 -4.89 32.80
C ALA A 253 1.93 -3.99 34.04
N ALA A 254 3.08 -3.47 34.46
CA ALA A 254 3.20 -2.58 35.61
C ALA A 254 2.86 -1.11 35.30
N ARG A 255 2.50 -0.79 34.04
CA ARG A 255 2.18 0.57 33.57
C ARG A 255 3.29 1.59 33.79
N GLN A 256 4.55 1.20 33.57
CA GLN A 256 5.72 2.02 33.86
C GLN A 256 6.38 2.54 32.57
N PRO A 257 5.99 3.72 32.04
CA PRO A 257 6.44 4.21 30.73
C PRO A 257 7.96 4.45 30.67
N ARG A 258 8.57 4.87 31.78
CA ARG A 258 10.03 5.08 31.86
C ARG A 258 10.79 3.76 31.72
N ARG A 259 10.34 2.70 32.40
CA ARG A 259 10.95 1.36 32.27
C ARG A 259 10.76 0.81 30.87
N LEU A 260 9.56 0.94 30.32
CA LEU A 260 9.27 0.50 28.95
C LEU A 260 10.19 1.20 27.95
N ARG A 261 10.37 2.51 28.09
CA ARG A 261 11.31 3.28 27.25
C ARG A 261 12.74 2.75 27.35
N THR A 262 13.26 2.59 28.57
CA THR A 262 14.62 2.06 28.76
C THR A 262 14.76 0.66 28.17
N ALA A 263 13.82 -0.24 28.44
CA ALA A 263 13.84 -1.61 27.96
C ALA A 263 13.79 -1.69 26.42
N LEU A 264 12.91 -0.90 25.79
CA LEU A 264 12.80 -0.81 24.33
C LEU A 264 14.06 -0.22 23.70
N THR A 265 14.59 0.88 24.25
CA THR A 265 15.83 1.45 23.74
C THR A 265 16.96 0.42 23.81
N THR A 266 17.11 -0.30 24.92
CA THR A 266 18.11 -1.38 25.03
C THR A 266 17.85 -2.53 24.05
N TYR A 267 16.59 -2.96 23.88
CA TYR A 267 16.22 -4.01 22.93
C TYR A 267 16.64 -3.66 21.50
N ILE A 268 16.31 -2.44 21.06
CA ILE A 268 16.63 -1.91 19.74
C ILE A 268 18.15 -1.76 19.56
N THR A 269 18.82 -1.10 20.51
CA THR A 269 20.27 -0.85 20.41
C THR A 269 21.05 -2.17 20.35
N LYS A 270 20.70 -3.16 21.18
CA LYS A 270 21.33 -4.48 21.12
C LYS A 270 21.07 -5.19 19.80
N GLY A 271 19.85 -5.08 19.24
CA GLY A 271 19.54 -5.62 17.91
C GLY A 271 20.47 -5.04 16.84
N LEU A 272 20.66 -3.71 16.85
CA LEU A 272 21.57 -3.03 15.93
C LEU A 272 23.05 -3.39 16.15
N GLU A 273 23.52 -3.41 17.40
CA GLU A 273 24.89 -3.83 17.72
C GLU A 273 25.16 -5.25 17.22
N ASN A 274 24.20 -6.16 17.43
CA ASN A 274 24.31 -7.54 16.97
C ASN A 274 24.31 -7.64 15.44
N LEU A 275 23.54 -6.82 14.72
CA LEU A 275 23.60 -6.71 13.25
C LEU A 275 25.02 -6.39 12.78
N THR A 276 25.62 -5.35 13.36
CA THR A 276 27.00 -4.95 13.00
C THR A 276 28.04 -6.02 13.36
N ALA A 277 27.83 -6.77 14.44
CA ALA A 277 28.70 -7.87 14.84
C ALA A 277 28.69 -9.05 13.85
N LEU A 278 27.64 -9.20 13.03
CA LEU A 278 27.58 -10.16 11.92
C LEU A 278 28.33 -9.69 10.67
N GLY A 279 28.93 -8.50 10.69
CA GLY A 279 29.56 -7.90 9.52
C GLY A 279 28.54 -7.34 8.52
N ILE A 280 27.28 -7.17 8.92
CA ILE A 280 26.25 -6.52 8.11
C ILE A 280 26.41 -5.02 8.27
N ASP A 281 26.65 -4.33 7.15
CA ASP A 281 26.72 -2.87 7.10
C ASP A 281 25.30 -2.28 7.02
N PRO A 282 24.80 -1.62 8.06
CA PRO A 282 23.45 -1.06 8.06
C PRO A 282 23.30 0.14 7.12
N THR A 283 24.41 0.70 6.62
CA THR A 283 24.41 1.81 5.66
C THR A 283 24.24 1.35 4.22
N ILE A 284 24.16 0.03 3.98
CA ILE A 284 23.81 -0.52 2.67
C ILE A 284 22.44 0.02 2.23
N LYS A 285 22.38 0.49 0.97
CA LYS A 285 21.13 0.98 0.38
C LYS A 285 20.23 -0.18 0.04
N LEU A 286 18.92 -0.02 0.20
CA LEU A 286 17.91 -1.00 -0.18
C LEU A 286 17.93 -1.33 -1.68
N ALA A 287 18.38 -0.39 -2.51
CA ALA A 287 18.58 -0.60 -3.95
C ALA A 287 19.84 -1.42 -4.30
N ASP A 288 20.65 -1.85 -3.32
CA ASP A 288 21.81 -2.69 -3.56
C ASP A 288 21.38 -4.04 -4.18
N PRO A 289 22.01 -4.50 -5.28
CA PRO A 289 21.62 -5.75 -5.94
C PRO A 289 21.63 -6.99 -5.04
N ARG A 290 22.43 -6.98 -3.97
CA ARG A 290 22.47 -8.07 -2.97
C ARG A 290 21.13 -8.22 -2.23
N LEU A 291 20.35 -7.14 -2.13
CA LEU A 291 19.04 -7.13 -1.48
C LEU A 291 17.87 -7.31 -2.48
N GLY A 292 18.17 -7.43 -3.78
CA GLY A 292 17.17 -7.51 -4.85
C GLY A 292 16.06 -8.56 -4.63
N PRO A 293 16.37 -9.82 -4.25
CA PRO A 293 15.35 -10.83 -3.98
C PRO A 293 14.40 -10.46 -2.84
N THR A 294 14.90 -9.86 -1.76
CA THR A 294 14.07 -9.41 -0.63
C THR A 294 13.22 -8.22 -1.00
N MET A 295 13.79 -7.24 -1.72
CA MET A 295 13.01 -6.08 -2.16
C MET A 295 11.92 -6.47 -3.17
N ALA A 296 12.20 -7.41 -4.07
CA ALA A 296 11.19 -8.00 -4.94
C ALA A 296 10.10 -8.70 -4.12
N THR A 297 10.47 -9.49 -3.11
CA THR A 297 9.49 -10.16 -2.23
C THR A 297 8.64 -9.16 -1.44
N VAL A 298 9.21 -8.08 -0.92
CA VAL A 298 8.47 -7.05 -0.17
C VAL A 298 7.50 -6.30 -1.09
N VAL A 299 7.90 -6.04 -2.35
CA VAL A 299 7.03 -5.44 -3.37
C VAL A 299 5.98 -6.44 -3.87
N ASP A 300 6.30 -7.72 -4.01
CA ASP A 300 5.38 -8.74 -4.52
C ASP A 300 4.40 -9.25 -3.47
N LEU A 301 4.78 -9.27 -2.18
CA LEU A 301 3.85 -9.54 -1.06
C LEU A 301 2.78 -8.46 -0.92
N THR A 302 2.95 -7.33 -1.62
CA THR A 302 2.09 -6.15 -1.53
C THR A 302 1.32 -5.82 -2.81
N MET A 303 1.48 -6.63 -3.87
CA MET A 303 0.77 -6.54 -5.16
C MET A 303 -0.19 -7.71 -5.39
#